data_AF-A0A2V8Y157-F1
#
_entry.id   AF-A0A2V8Y157-F1
#
_cell.length_a   1.000
_cell.length_b   1.000
_cell.length_c   1.000
_cell.angle_alpha   90.00
_cell.angle_beta   90.00
_cell.angle_gamma   90.00
#
_symmetry.space_group_name_H-M   'P 1'
#
loop_
_entity.id
_entity.type
_entity.pdbx_description
1 polymer ?
#
loop_
_entity_poly.entity_id
_entity_poly.type
_entity_poly.pdbx_seq_one_letter_code
_entity_poly.pdbx_strand_id
1 'polypeptide(L)'
;MFLNFYRLREQPFGVTPDPRFLYFSPAHREALASLFYGIETGRGFLSLVAQPGMGKTTLLFQLLKRWKGYVHSAFLFQTQCDSRELLRYLMEDLGLDSQDRDIVRMHTDLNDFLFRETKAGKRVVLFIDEAQNLSDSVLETVRLLSDFEAPDRKLLQIVLAGQPELEQRLMRPGLTQLGQRIAVRARLDSLPPAEVVRYLNHRLHVAGYPGTQLFTPEASAAIAEYSRGVPRLINHLCFNSLSLGCATRSTQIDLQIVREAAGDLSLDQHGPKSQPGSRQVAKPQTPRPAASETLSLTNPFVPLMRRKLFHQRVFQASILALLLLSVAIYLGTRAGAGTFGPEHPSDLSSTTARSSSDHRPAEAPVTTASDQSPPADPPPSDGQENSSTVFTYVIQPNDTLRELCLSLVGRYDEAVQKEIRKLNPNLKDLAHLNPGQEIRLPLNAAKPEPSQH
;
A
#
# COMPACT_ATOMS: atom_id res chain seq x y z
N MET A 1 7.30 -34.74 9.17
CA MET A 1 7.75 -35.86 8.31
C MET A 1 8.50 -35.35 7.07
N PHE A 2 7.83 -34.75 6.08
CA PHE A 2 8.47 -34.40 4.80
C PHE A 2 9.66 -33.42 4.86
N LEU A 3 9.74 -32.56 5.88
CA LEU A 3 10.86 -31.63 6.03
C LEU A 3 12.21 -32.37 6.08
N ASN A 4 12.33 -33.42 6.89
CA ASN A 4 13.53 -34.23 7.00
C ASN A 4 13.84 -34.97 5.68
N PHE A 5 12.80 -35.45 4.98
CA PHE A 5 12.92 -36.19 3.73
C PHE A 5 13.50 -35.30 2.60
N TYR A 6 12.98 -34.07 2.46
CA TYR A 6 13.47 -33.09 1.48
C TYR A 6 14.60 -32.18 2.00
N ARG A 7 15.13 -32.44 3.21
CA ARG A 7 16.21 -31.67 3.86
C ARG A 7 15.90 -30.17 4.04
N LEU A 8 14.64 -29.85 4.33
CA LEU A 8 14.15 -28.51 4.65
C LEU A 8 14.30 -28.24 6.16
N ARG A 9 14.68 -27.01 6.53
CA ARG A 9 14.83 -26.60 7.95
C ARG A 9 13.48 -26.25 8.58
N GLU A 10 12.60 -25.65 7.80
CA GLU A 10 11.27 -25.19 8.20
C GLU A 10 10.26 -25.33 7.05
N GLN A 11 9.01 -24.98 7.27
CA GLN A 11 7.90 -25.27 6.34
C GLN A 11 7.83 -24.25 5.18
N PRO A 12 8.24 -24.60 3.94
CA PRO A 12 8.27 -23.65 2.82
C PRO A 12 6.88 -23.16 2.39
N PHE A 13 5.80 -23.94 2.58
CA PHE A 13 4.48 -23.61 2.04
C PHE A 13 3.38 -23.53 3.11
N GLY A 14 3.77 -23.07 4.31
CA GLY A 14 2.85 -22.92 5.45
C GLY A 14 1.78 -21.84 5.25
N VAL A 15 0.67 -22.00 5.97
CA VAL A 15 -0.48 -21.08 5.99
C VAL A 15 -0.26 -19.82 6.82
N THR A 16 0.63 -19.87 7.82
CA THR A 16 0.95 -18.74 8.71
C THR A 16 1.66 -17.63 7.93
N PRO A 17 1.22 -16.36 8.00
CA PRO A 17 1.91 -15.25 7.36
C PRO A 17 3.27 -14.97 8.02
N ASP A 18 4.36 -15.38 7.36
CA ASP A 18 5.72 -14.99 7.72
C ASP A 18 6.29 -14.01 6.68
N PRO A 19 6.60 -12.75 7.04
CA PRO A 19 7.18 -11.76 6.15
C PRO A 19 8.52 -12.16 5.49
N ARG A 20 9.28 -13.13 6.04
CA ARG A 20 10.52 -13.66 5.42
C ARG A 20 10.26 -14.39 4.10
N PHE A 21 9.06 -14.94 3.94
CA PHE A 21 8.64 -15.70 2.75
C PHE A 21 7.87 -14.84 1.72
N LEU A 22 7.83 -13.51 1.90
CA LEU A 22 7.19 -12.61 0.95
C LEU A 22 8.08 -12.40 -0.28
N TYR A 23 7.79 -13.14 -1.35
CA TYR A 23 8.39 -12.93 -2.66
C TYR A 23 7.99 -11.56 -3.23
N PHE A 24 8.91 -10.60 -3.22
CA PHE A 24 8.74 -9.28 -3.83
C PHE A 24 8.80 -9.35 -5.36
N SER A 25 7.68 -9.75 -5.97
CA SER A 25 7.47 -9.69 -7.42
C SER A 25 7.40 -8.24 -7.93
N PRO A 26 7.48 -7.98 -9.25
CA PRO A 26 7.38 -6.62 -9.82
C PRO A 26 6.12 -5.88 -9.35
N ALA A 27 4.95 -6.51 -9.43
CA ALA A 27 3.69 -5.93 -8.95
C ALA A 27 3.71 -5.65 -7.43
N HIS A 28 4.32 -6.52 -6.63
CA HIS A 28 4.50 -6.28 -5.18
C HIS A 28 5.42 -5.09 -4.90
N ARG A 29 6.46 -4.89 -5.71
CA ARG A 29 7.39 -3.75 -5.59
C ARG A 29 6.72 -2.45 -6.01
N GLU A 30 5.98 -2.46 -7.13
CA GLU A 30 5.22 -1.31 -7.62
C GLU A 30 4.13 -0.89 -6.62
N ALA A 31 3.37 -1.85 -6.08
CA ALA A 31 2.39 -1.59 -5.03
C ALA A 31 3.02 -1.01 -3.76
N LEU A 32 4.14 -1.60 -3.29
CA LEU A 32 4.85 -1.12 -2.10
C LEU A 32 5.42 0.29 -2.32
N ALA A 33 6.04 0.56 -3.47
CA ALA A 33 6.58 1.87 -3.82
C ALA A 33 5.46 2.93 -3.93
N SER A 34 4.32 2.57 -4.53
CA SER A 34 3.15 3.45 -4.62
C SER A 34 2.61 3.83 -3.24
N LEU A 35 2.42 2.83 -2.36
CA LEU A 35 1.98 3.07 -0.98
C LEU A 35 3.00 3.88 -0.17
N PHE A 36 4.30 3.60 -0.36
CA PHE A 36 5.38 4.31 0.30
C PHE A 36 5.40 5.81 -0.08
N TYR A 37 5.43 6.09 -1.39
CA TYR A 37 5.42 7.46 -1.93
C TYR A 37 4.16 8.24 -1.53
N GLY A 38 2.99 7.60 -1.50
CA GLY A 38 1.75 8.25 -1.07
C GLY A 38 1.80 8.72 0.38
N ILE A 39 2.28 7.87 1.30
CA ILE A 39 2.36 8.24 2.73
C ILE A 39 3.52 9.19 3.03
N GLU A 40 4.64 9.05 2.32
CA GLU A 40 5.77 9.98 2.39
C GLU A 40 5.33 11.39 1.97
N THR A 41 4.56 11.51 0.87
CA THR A 41 4.04 12.78 0.33
C THR A 41 2.72 13.26 0.95
N GLY A 42 2.27 12.69 2.07
CA GLY A 42 1.14 13.22 2.85
C GLY A 42 -0.24 13.04 2.20
N ARG A 43 -0.42 12.04 1.32
CA ARG A 43 -1.67 11.79 0.60
C ARG A 43 -2.72 11.18 1.53
N GLY A 44 -3.83 11.89 1.74
CA GLY A 44 -4.87 11.50 2.71
C GLY A 44 -5.47 10.10 2.52
N PHE A 45 -5.69 9.64 1.28
CA PHE A 45 -6.16 8.28 1.00
C PHE A 45 -5.30 7.54 -0.02
N LEU A 46 -5.05 6.27 0.30
CA LEU A 46 -4.45 5.26 -0.54
C LEU A 46 -5.34 4.00 -0.54
N SER A 47 -5.32 3.21 -1.61
CA SER A 47 -5.95 1.89 -1.62
C SER A 47 -5.01 0.79 -2.13
N LEU A 48 -5.18 -0.42 -1.57
CA LEU A 48 -4.47 -1.64 -1.97
C LEU A 48 -5.49 -2.72 -2.33
N VAL A 49 -5.77 -2.90 -3.61
CA VAL A 49 -6.80 -3.83 -4.09
C VAL A 49 -6.16 -5.13 -4.58
N ALA A 50 -6.56 -6.27 -4.01
CA ALA A 50 -6.10 -7.57 -4.48
C ALA A 50 -7.06 -8.72 -4.13
N GLN A 51 -7.03 -9.75 -4.96
CA GLN A 51 -7.77 -11.00 -4.75
C GLN A 51 -7.42 -11.68 -3.40
N PRO A 52 -8.33 -12.50 -2.83
CA PRO A 52 -8.05 -13.30 -1.65
C PRO A 52 -6.77 -14.13 -1.79
N GLY A 53 -5.89 -14.04 -0.78
CA GLY A 53 -4.64 -14.83 -0.77
C GLY A 53 -3.47 -14.26 -1.58
N MET A 54 -3.57 -13.04 -2.13
CA MET A 54 -2.46 -12.30 -2.76
C MET A 54 -1.47 -11.66 -1.77
N GLY A 55 -1.63 -11.86 -0.46
CA GLY A 55 -0.66 -11.38 0.54
C GLY A 55 -0.78 -9.91 0.95
N LYS A 56 -1.93 -9.25 0.72
CA LYS A 56 -2.21 -7.85 1.14
C LYS A 56 -1.70 -7.53 2.56
N THR A 57 -2.19 -8.29 3.54
CA THR A 57 -1.85 -8.14 4.97
C THR A 57 -0.34 -8.26 5.22
N THR A 58 0.33 -9.20 4.54
CA THR A 58 1.79 -9.39 4.62
C THR A 58 2.56 -8.21 4.03
N LEU A 59 2.07 -7.61 2.94
CA LEU A 59 2.63 -6.40 2.36
C LEU A 59 2.49 -5.21 3.31
N LEU A 60 1.31 -5.03 3.93
CA LEU A 60 1.09 -3.98 4.92
C LEU A 60 1.99 -4.15 6.16
N PHE A 61 2.12 -5.37 6.69
CA PHE A 61 3.05 -5.64 7.79
C PHE A 61 4.53 -5.36 7.43
N GLN A 62 4.95 -5.57 6.18
CA GLN A 62 6.29 -5.17 5.73
C GLN A 62 6.44 -3.65 5.61
N LEU A 63 5.40 -2.95 5.15
CA LEU A 63 5.38 -1.49 5.06
C LEU A 63 5.46 -0.85 6.47
N LEU A 64 4.70 -1.37 7.44
CA LEU A 64 4.79 -0.99 8.86
C LEU A 64 6.21 -1.15 9.42
N LYS A 65 6.84 -2.31 9.18
CA LYS A 65 8.22 -2.58 9.63
C LYS A 65 9.23 -1.57 9.06
N ARG A 66 9.02 -1.07 7.83
CA ARG A 66 9.88 -0.06 7.20
C ARG A 66 9.75 1.35 7.81
N TRP A 67 8.67 1.62 8.56
CA TRP A 67 8.37 2.95 9.13
C TRP A 67 8.40 3.04 10.66
N LYS A 68 8.77 1.97 11.35
CA LYS A 68 8.92 1.95 12.81
C LYS A 68 9.84 3.10 13.26
N GLY A 69 9.28 4.08 13.98
CA GLY A 69 9.96 5.29 14.45
C GLY A 69 9.59 6.60 13.71
N TYR A 70 9.07 6.52 12.48
CA TYR A 70 8.68 7.69 11.67
C TYR A 70 7.16 7.86 11.52
N VAL A 71 6.40 6.79 11.74
CA VAL A 71 4.93 6.74 11.60
C VAL A 71 4.35 6.18 12.90
N HIS A 72 3.29 6.82 13.40
CA HIS A 72 2.36 6.23 14.35
C HIS A 72 1.26 5.53 13.56
N SER A 73 1.19 4.20 13.65
CA SER A 73 0.26 3.39 12.86
C SER A 73 -0.86 2.83 13.72
N ALA A 74 -2.11 2.98 13.27
CA ALA A 74 -3.24 2.21 13.76
C ALA A 74 -3.66 1.16 12.73
N PHE A 75 -4.17 -0.01 13.15
CA PHE A 75 -4.56 -1.10 12.24
C PHE A 75 -5.90 -1.74 12.60
N LEU A 76 -6.92 -1.48 11.77
CA LEU A 76 -8.21 -2.13 11.88
C LEU A 76 -8.22 -3.47 11.12
N PHE A 77 -8.17 -4.57 11.89
CA PHE A 77 -8.48 -5.93 11.40
C PHE A 77 -9.98 -6.23 11.49
N GLN A 78 -10.66 -5.73 12.52
CA GLN A 78 -12.07 -6.00 12.78
C GLN A 78 -12.96 -5.07 11.94
N THR A 79 -13.38 -5.56 10.78
CA THR A 79 -14.23 -4.83 9.83
C THR A 79 -15.74 -5.11 9.98
N GLN A 80 -16.12 -5.96 10.93
CA GLN A 80 -17.50 -6.03 11.43
C GLN A 80 -17.61 -5.12 12.66
N CYS A 81 -17.89 -3.84 12.42
CA CYS A 81 -18.00 -2.80 13.43
C CYS A 81 -18.95 -1.68 12.98
N ASP A 82 -19.43 -0.85 13.92
CA ASP A 82 -20.13 0.41 13.63
C ASP A 82 -19.18 1.64 13.60
N SER A 83 -19.74 2.83 13.38
CA SER A 83 -19.00 4.10 13.30
C SER A 83 -18.35 4.53 14.62
N ARG A 84 -18.93 4.15 15.76
CA ARG A 84 -18.40 4.42 17.11
C ARG A 84 -17.31 3.42 17.46
N GLU A 85 -17.53 2.15 17.15
CA GLU A 85 -16.54 1.07 17.33
C GLU A 85 -15.29 1.31 16.48
N LEU A 86 -15.43 1.72 15.21
CA LEU A 86 -14.30 2.16 14.38
C LEU A 86 -13.43 3.21 15.09
N LEU A 87 -14.07 4.25 15.64
CA LEU A 87 -13.39 5.35 16.30
C LEU A 87 -12.75 4.91 17.63
N ARG A 88 -13.40 4.01 18.37
CA ARG A 88 -12.83 3.36 19.56
C ARG A 88 -11.59 2.54 19.23
N TYR A 89 -11.64 1.65 18.25
CA TYR A 89 -10.48 0.84 17.84
C TYR A 89 -9.31 1.72 17.37
N LEU A 90 -9.59 2.80 16.62
CA LEU A 90 -8.59 3.79 16.23
C LEU A 90 -7.96 4.49 17.44
N MET A 91 -8.76 4.91 18.43
CA MET A 91 -8.24 5.54 19.64
C MET A 91 -7.43 4.56 20.50
N GLU A 92 -7.93 3.36 20.73
CA GLU A 92 -7.31 2.33 21.57
C GLU A 92 -5.94 1.89 21.00
N ASP A 93 -5.82 1.68 19.68
CA ASP A 93 -4.54 1.31 19.02
C ASP A 93 -3.56 2.50 18.90
N LEU A 94 -4.05 3.74 19.01
CA LEU A 94 -3.21 4.95 19.17
C LEU A 94 -2.86 5.26 20.65
N GLY A 95 -3.28 4.42 21.60
CA GLY A 95 -3.01 4.59 23.04
C GLY A 95 -3.84 5.69 23.72
N LEU A 96 -5.02 6.02 23.18
CA LEU A 96 -5.96 6.98 23.73
C LEU A 96 -7.11 6.28 24.49
N ASP A 97 -7.51 6.86 25.62
CA ASP A 97 -8.71 6.42 26.35
C ASP A 97 -9.99 6.83 25.60
N SER A 98 -10.81 5.84 25.25
CA SER A 98 -12.12 5.99 24.59
C SER A 98 -13.30 5.68 25.52
N GLN A 99 -13.05 5.28 26.78
CA GLN A 99 -14.10 4.80 27.68
C GLN A 99 -15.03 5.95 28.11
N ASP A 100 -16.33 5.62 28.15
CA ASP A 100 -17.44 6.53 28.46
C ASP A 100 -17.46 7.86 27.66
N ARG A 101 -16.73 7.93 26.54
CA ARG A 101 -16.75 9.05 25.62
C ARG A 101 -17.91 8.95 24.62
N ASP A 102 -18.57 10.07 24.37
CA ASP A 102 -19.42 10.25 23.19
C ASP A 102 -18.57 10.47 21.92
N ILE A 103 -19.21 10.44 20.75
CA ILE A 103 -18.54 10.56 19.44
C ILE A 103 -17.91 11.95 19.23
N VAL A 104 -18.51 13.02 19.76
CA VAL A 104 -17.98 14.39 19.61
C VAL A 104 -16.69 14.50 20.41
N ARG A 105 -16.69 14.03 21.66
CA ARG A 105 -15.51 14.06 22.51
C ARG A 105 -14.39 13.13 22.01
N MET A 106 -14.71 11.94 21.51
CA MET A 106 -13.71 11.08 20.85
C MET A 106 -13.09 11.77 19.62
N HIS A 107 -13.88 12.50 18.83
CA HIS A 107 -13.38 13.26 17.68
C HIS A 107 -12.45 14.42 18.11
N THR A 108 -12.75 15.10 19.23
CA THR A 108 -11.86 16.12 19.82
C THR A 108 -10.58 15.51 20.39
N ASP A 109 -10.69 14.49 21.24
CA ASP A 109 -9.56 13.81 21.88
C ASP A 109 -8.59 13.23 20.81
N LEU A 110 -9.13 12.71 19.69
CA LEU A 110 -8.35 12.27 18.53
C LEU A 110 -7.71 13.42 17.74
N ASN A 111 -8.43 14.50 17.45
CA ASN A 111 -7.88 15.67 16.73
C ASN A 111 -6.63 16.23 17.44
N ASP A 112 -6.72 16.38 18.77
CA ASP A 112 -5.65 16.94 19.58
C ASP A 112 -4.46 15.98 19.71
N PHE A 113 -4.67 14.67 19.57
CA PHE A 113 -3.59 13.70 19.38
C PHE A 113 -2.93 13.82 18.00
N LEU A 114 -3.71 13.81 16.91
CA LEU A 114 -3.20 13.90 15.55
C LEU A 114 -2.37 15.18 15.34
N PHE A 115 -2.81 16.30 15.91
CA PHE A 115 -2.09 17.57 15.87
C PHE A 115 -0.79 17.56 16.70
N ARG A 116 -0.78 16.88 17.86
CA ARG A 116 0.44 16.69 18.68
C ARG A 116 1.49 15.84 17.96
N GLU A 117 1.11 14.69 17.41
CA GLU A 117 2.05 13.82 16.68
C GLU A 117 2.58 14.50 15.41
N THR A 118 1.72 15.25 14.71
CA THR A 118 2.12 16.08 13.56
C THR A 118 3.13 17.16 13.95
N LYS A 119 2.94 17.83 15.11
CA LYS A 119 3.92 18.79 15.66
C LYS A 119 5.23 18.13 16.07
N ALA A 120 5.21 16.87 16.50
CA ALA A 120 6.39 16.06 16.77
C ALA A 120 7.08 15.52 15.50
N GLY A 121 6.66 15.95 14.30
CA GLY A 121 7.23 15.53 13.02
C GLY A 121 6.86 14.12 12.56
N LYS A 122 6.00 13.41 13.32
CA LYS A 122 5.50 12.08 12.98
C LYS A 122 4.31 12.20 12.03
N ARG A 123 4.09 11.16 11.23
CA ARG A 123 2.84 10.97 10.47
C ARG A 123 1.95 9.98 11.20
N VAL A 124 0.63 10.20 11.22
CA VAL A 124 -0.33 9.19 11.69
C VAL A 124 -0.98 8.50 10.50
N VAL A 125 -1.01 7.16 10.50
CA VAL A 125 -1.56 6.36 9.41
C VAL A 125 -2.50 5.29 9.95
N LEU A 126 -3.76 5.31 9.52
CA LEU A 126 -4.73 4.24 9.76
C LEU A 126 -4.70 3.25 8.59
N PHE A 127 -4.41 1.99 8.88
CA PHE A 127 -4.56 0.87 7.97
C PHE A 127 -5.89 0.16 8.23
N ILE A 128 -6.64 -0.12 7.18
CA ILE A 128 -7.85 -0.94 7.24
C ILE A 128 -7.68 -2.07 6.23
N ASP A 129 -7.60 -3.32 6.69
CA ASP A 129 -7.54 -4.49 5.81
C ASP A 129 -8.91 -5.17 5.70
N GLU A 130 -9.13 -5.87 4.59
CA GLU A 130 -10.42 -6.44 4.20
C GLU A 130 -11.58 -5.41 4.23
N ALA A 131 -11.27 -4.15 3.87
CA ALA A 131 -12.17 -3.01 3.95
C ALA A 131 -13.44 -3.12 3.07
N GLN A 132 -13.52 -4.10 2.15
CA GLN A 132 -14.77 -4.43 1.46
C GLN A 132 -15.87 -4.96 2.40
N ASN A 133 -15.53 -5.32 3.64
CA ASN A 133 -16.47 -5.82 4.65
C ASN A 133 -17.18 -4.68 5.42
N LEU A 134 -16.60 -3.47 5.48
CA LEU A 134 -17.19 -2.32 6.17
C LEU A 134 -18.56 -1.97 5.57
N SER A 135 -19.50 -1.44 6.36
CA SER A 135 -20.77 -0.91 5.82
C SER A 135 -20.58 0.40 5.07
N ASP A 136 -21.54 0.82 4.23
CA ASP A 136 -21.47 2.10 3.51
C ASP A 136 -21.46 3.30 4.50
N SER A 137 -22.11 3.20 5.67
CA SER A 137 -22.07 4.24 6.72
C SER A 137 -20.73 4.33 7.46
N VAL A 138 -20.06 3.20 7.67
CA VAL A 138 -18.71 3.19 8.25
C VAL A 138 -17.67 3.67 7.24
N LEU A 139 -17.84 3.38 5.95
CA LEU A 139 -17.02 3.99 4.88
C LEU A 139 -17.21 5.51 4.79
N GLU A 140 -18.43 6.03 4.98
CA GLU A 140 -18.65 7.48 5.10
C GLU A 140 -18.05 8.06 6.39
N THR A 141 -18.01 7.31 7.48
CA THR A 141 -17.28 7.69 8.70
C THR A 141 -15.78 7.78 8.43
N VAL A 142 -15.21 6.79 7.73
CA VAL A 142 -13.82 6.80 7.25
C VAL A 142 -13.56 8.00 6.31
N ARG A 143 -14.53 8.38 5.47
CA ARG A 143 -14.43 9.61 4.65
C ARG A 143 -14.29 10.85 5.54
N LEU A 144 -15.11 10.98 6.58
CA LEU A 144 -15.02 12.09 7.55
C LEU A 144 -13.69 12.11 8.31
N LEU A 145 -13.12 10.97 8.69
CA LEU A 145 -11.78 10.90 9.32
C LEU A 145 -10.66 11.49 8.44
N SER A 146 -10.84 11.54 7.11
CA SER A 146 -9.87 12.20 6.21
C SER A 146 -9.98 13.73 6.18
N ASP A 147 -11.02 14.32 6.80
CA ASP A 147 -11.18 15.76 6.96
C ASP A 147 -10.36 16.32 8.15
N PHE A 148 -9.64 15.46 8.89
CA PHE A 148 -8.57 15.88 9.81
C PHE A 148 -7.36 16.43 9.06
N GLU A 149 -7.33 17.75 8.86
CA GLU A 149 -6.24 18.47 8.20
C GLU A 149 -5.88 19.81 8.87
N ALA A 150 -4.62 20.20 8.72
CA ALA A 150 -4.17 21.57 8.91
C ALA A 150 -4.09 22.26 7.52
N PRO A 151 -4.03 23.60 7.45
CA PRO A 151 -4.06 24.34 6.18
C PRO A 151 -2.98 23.98 5.15
N ASP A 152 -1.90 23.29 5.57
CA ASP A 152 -0.80 22.87 4.71
C ASP A 152 -0.64 21.34 4.57
N ARG A 153 -1.35 20.50 5.34
CA ARG A 153 -1.15 19.04 5.38
C ARG A 153 -2.32 18.26 6.00
N LYS A 154 -2.51 17.01 5.56
CA LYS A 154 -3.35 16.03 6.28
C LYS A 154 -2.71 15.64 7.62
N LEU A 155 -3.52 15.54 8.67
CA LEU A 155 -3.10 15.07 10.00
C LEU A 155 -3.22 13.54 10.14
N LEU A 156 -4.20 12.94 9.44
CA LEU A 156 -4.39 11.50 9.32
C LEU A 156 -4.30 11.08 7.84
N GLN A 157 -3.60 9.98 7.57
CA GLN A 157 -3.60 9.29 6.29
C GLN A 157 -4.23 7.91 6.44
N ILE A 158 -4.93 7.44 5.41
CA ILE A 158 -5.73 6.20 5.49
C ILE A 158 -5.41 5.27 4.31
N VAL A 159 -5.07 4.01 4.61
CA VAL A 159 -4.81 2.94 3.64
C VAL A 159 -5.95 1.95 3.66
N LEU A 160 -6.74 1.91 2.59
CA LEU A 160 -7.84 0.96 2.40
C LEU A 160 -7.35 -0.26 1.62
N ALA A 161 -7.00 -1.34 2.32
CA ALA A 161 -6.72 -2.62 1.71
C ALA A 161 -7.99 -3.48 1.62
N GLY A 162 -8.18 -4.15 0.49
CA GLY A 162 -9.40 -4.93 0.26
C GLY A 162 -9.41 -5.73 -1.04
N GLN A 163 -10.53 -6.38 -1.29
CA GLN A 163 -10.80 -7.16 -2.51
C GLN A 163 -11.42 -6.24 -3.60
N PRO A 164 -11.45 -6.64 -4.90
CA PRO A 164 -11.95 -5.79 -5.99
C PRO A 164 -13.38 -5.24 -5.82
N GLU A 165 -14.19 -5.89 -4.99
CA GLU A 165 -15.52 -5.49 -4.55
C GLU A 165 -15.50 -4.12 -3.85
N LEU A 166 -14.42 -3.80 -3.12
CA LEU A 166 -14.20 -2.48 -2.52
C LEU A 166 -14.13 -1.39 -3.60
N GLU A 167 -13.37 -1.62 -4.66
CA GLU A 167 -13.23 -0.65 -5.75
C GLU A 167 -14.57 -0.44 -6.49
N GLN A 168 -15.32 -1.53 -6.72
CA GLN A 168 -16.67 -1.45 -7.29
C GLN A 168 -17.64 -0.69 -6.38
N ARG A 169 -17.55 -0.87 -5.04
CA ARG A 169 -18.35 -0.09 -4.07
C ARG A 169 -17.98 1.39 -4.07
N LEU A 170 -16.70 1.73 -4.14
CA LEU A 170 -16.20 3.11 -4.21
C LEU A 170 -16.62 3.88 -5.48
N MET A 171 -17.09 3.17 -6.52
CA MET A 171 -17.69 3.78 -7.72
C MET A 171 -19.21 3.99 -7.62
N ARG A 172 -19.87 3.58 -6.53
CA ARG A 172 -21.31 3.80 -6.32
C ARG A 172 -21.58 5.28 -5.99
N PRO A 173 -22.75 5.85 -6.38
CA PRO A 173 -23.07 7.26 -6.11
C PRO A 173 -22.88 7.69 -4.66
N GLY A 174 -23.30 6.88 -3.69
CA GLY A 174 -23.17 7.16 -2.25
C GLY A 174 -21.73 7.14 -1.69
N LEU A 175 -20.76 6.56 -2.42
CA LEU A 175 -19.34 6.49 -2.00
C LEU A 175 -18.40 7.19 -2.98
N THR A 176 -18.92 7.82 -4.03
CA THR A 176 -18.10 8.46 -5.07
C THR A 176 -17.18 9.56 -4.50
N GLN A 177 -17.60 10.27 -3.45
CA GLN A 177 -16.77 11.26 -2.77
C GLN A 177 -15.53 10.63 -2.10
N LEU A 178 -15.69 9.48 -1.44
CA LEU A 178 -14.58 8.70 -0.89
C LEU A 178 -13.68 8.18 -2.02
N GLY A 179 -14.27 7.62 -3.07
CA GLY A 179 -13.55 7.14 -4.26
C GLY A 179 -12.72 8.22 -4.95
N GLN A 180 -13.22 9.45 -5.02
CA GLN A 180 -12.51 10.61 -5.59
C GLN A 180 -11.32 11.08 -4.74
N ARG A 181 -11.38 10.90 -3.41
CA ARG A 181 -10.28 11.30 -2.50
C ARG A 181 -9.09 10.34 -2.52
N ILE A 182 -9.24 9.11 -3.02
CA ILE A 182 -8.15 8.14 -3.17
C ILE A 182 -7.13 8.65 -4.19
N ALA A 183 -5.99 9.12 -3.71
CA ALA A 183 -4.92 9.71 -4.50
C ALA A 183 -3.96 8.66 -5.07
N VAL A 184 -3.79 7.52 -4.39
CA VAL A 184 -2.94 6.40 -4.82
C VAL A 184 -3.76 5.11 -4.86
N ARG A 185 -3.71 4.40 -5.99
CA ARG A 185 -4.34 3.08 -6.18
C ARG A 185 -3.27 2.04 -6.50
N ALA A 186 -2.92 1.22 -5.52
CA ALA A 186 -2.06 0.05 -5.69
C ALA A 186 -2.90 -1.21 -5.95
N ARG A 187 -2.37 -2.14 -6.73
CA ARG A 187 -2.97 -3.47 -6.98
C ARG A 187 -1.96 -4.58 -6.75
N LEU A 188 -2.43 -5.78 -6.39
CA LEU A 188 -1.66 -7.02 -6.52
C LEU A 188 -2.45 -8.00 -7.38
N ASP A 189 -1.93 -8.28 -8.58
CA ASP A 189 -2.47 -9.26 -9.51
C ASP A 189 -1.83 -10.64 -9.32
N SER A 190 -2.39 -11.67 -9.98
CA SER A 190 -1.82 -13.02 -9.99
C SER A 190 -0.38 -13.05 -10.49
N LEU A 191 0.45 -13.89 -9.89
CA LEU A 191 1.80 -14.16 -10.38
C LEU A 191 1.72 -14.83 -11.77
N PRO A 192 2.30 -14.27 -12.84
CA PRO A 192 2.38 -14.95 -14.13
C PRO A 192 3.23 -16.24 -14.00
N PRO A 193 3.08 -17.24 -14.89
CA PRO A 193 3.73 -18.55 -14.73
C PRO A 193 5.26 -18.50 -14.51
N ALA A 194 5.96 -17.57 -15.15
CA ALA A 194 7.40 -17.35 -14.95
C ALA A 194 7.75 -16.83 -13.54
N GLU A 195 6.84 -16.13 -12.87
CA GLU A 195 6.99 -15.69 -11.48
C GLU A 195 6.57 -16.76 -10.47
N VAL A 196 5.67 -17.68 -10.83
CA VAL A 196 5.34 -18.83 -9.98
C VAL A 196 6.59 -19.68 -9.73
N VAL A 197 7.39 -19.97 -10.76
CA VAL A 197 8.67 -20.69 -10.60
C VAL A 197 9.62 -19.95 -9.64
N ARG A 198 9.71 -18.62 -9.76
CA ARG A 198 10.54 -17.77 -8.88
C ARG A 198 10.01 -17.76 -7.44
N TYR A 199 8.70 -17.74 -7.25
CA TYR A 199 8.02 -17.83 -5.95
C TYR A 199 8.31 -19.16 -5.25
N LEU A 200 8.21 -20.29 -5.96
CA LEU A 200 8.55 -21.61 -5.44
C LEU A 200 10.02 -21.65 -4.97
N ASN A 201 10.93 -21.24 -5.85
CA ASN A 201 12.37 -21.25 -5.55
C ASN A 201 12.72 -20.31 -4.38
N HIS A 202 12.09 -19.13 -4.29
CA HIS A 202 12.25 -18.21 -3.16
C HIS A 202 11.80 -18.87 -1.84
N ARG A 203 10.59 -19.44 -1.78
CA ARG A 203 10.10 -20.06 -0.53
C ARG A 203 10.91 -21.30 -0.13
N LEU A 204 11.37 -22.10 -1.09
CA LEU A 204 12.29 -23.22 -0.83
C LEU A 204 13.65 -22.76 -0.30
N HIS A 205 14.22 -21.69 -0.88
CA HIS A 205 15.49 -21.13 -0.44
C HIS A 205 15.42 -20.57 0.99
N VAL A 206 14.37 -19.82 1.34
CA VAL A 206 14.16 -19.31 2.72
C VAL A 206 14.07 -20.48 3.71
N ALA A 207 13.30 -21.52 3.37
CA ALA A 207 13.20 -22.76 4.15
C ALA A 207 14.51 -23.58 4.23
N GLY A 208 15.56 -23.18 3.52
CA GLY A 208 16.89 -23.80 3.55
C GLY A 208 17.03 -25.04 2.68
N TYR A 209 16.24 -25.18 1.60
CA TYR A 209 16.40 -26.28 0.66
C TYR A 209 17.80 -26.24 0.00
N PRO A 210 18.60 -27.33 0.09
CA PRO A 210 19.97 -27.35 -0.40
C PRO A 210 20.10 -27.82 -1.87
N GLY A 211 19.00 -28.24 -2.51
CA GLY A 211 19.00 -28.72 -3.89
C GLY A 211 18.71 -27.61 -4.91
N THR A 212 18.99 -27.89 -6.18
CA THR A 212 18.72 -26.96 -7.30
C THR A 212 17.26 -26.98 -7.76
N GLN A 213 16.62 -28.14 -7.75
CA GLN A 213 15.26 -28.29 -8.29
C GLN A 213 14.47 -29.41 -7.59
N LEU A 214 13.45 -29.02 -6.82
CA LEU A 214 12.53 -29.94 -6.12
C LEU A 214 11.27 -30.26 -6.93
N PHE A 215 10.76 -29.30 -7.71
CA PHE A 215 9.61 -29.44 -8.60
C PHE A 215 10.11 -29.48 -10.05
N THR A 216 9.64 -30.43 -10.86
CA THR A 216 9.99 -30.46 -12.29
C THR A 216 9.43 -29.23 -13.04
N PRO A 217 9.90 -28.90 -14.26
CA PRO A 217 9.33 -27.80 -15.03
C PRO A 217 7.83 -27.97 -15.28
N GLU A 218 7.38 -29.20 -15.53
CA GLU A 218 5.98 -29.56 -15.80
C GLU A 218 5.13 -29.46 -14.53
N ALA A 219 5.67 -29.92 -13.39
CA ALA A 219 5.04 -29.74 -12.08
C ALA A 219 4.84 -28.25 -11.76
N SER A 220 5.88 -27.44 -12.01
CA SER A 220 5.86 -25.99 -11.77
C SER A 220 4.87 -25.26 -12.69
N ALA A 221 4.75 -25.68 -13.95
CA ALA A 221 3.76 -25.17 -14.89
C ALA A 221 2.33 -25.53 -14.48
N ALA A 222 2.09 -26.79 -14.07
CA ALA A 222 0.78 -27.21 -13.55
C ALA A 222 0.40 -26.49 -12.25
N ILE A 223 1.35 -26.25 -11.34
CA ILE A 223 1.13 -25.41 -10.15
C ILE A 223 0.70 -24.00 -10.56
N ALA A 224 1.30 -23.40 -11.59
CA ALA A 224 0.90 -22.08 -12.08
C ALA A 224 -0.51 -22.06 -12.70
N GLU A 225 -0.87 -23.11 -13.45
CA GLU A 225 -2.20 -23.29 -14.05
C GLU A 225 -3.28 -23.48 -12.98
N TYR A 226 -3.15 -24.49 -12.12
CA TYR A 226 -4.13 -24.83 -11.09
C TYR A 226 -4.29 -23.73 -10.03
N SER A 227 -3.21 -23.05 -9.67
CA SER A 227 -3.28 -21.92 -8.73
C SER A 227 -3.74 -20.61 -9.36
N ARG A 228 -3.75 -20.52 -10.69
CA ARG A 228 -3.92 -19.25 -11.46
C ARG A 228 -3.01 -18.13 -10.96
N GLY A 229 -1.81 -18.47 -10.48
CA GLY A 229 -0.85 -17.52 -9.91
C GLY A 229 -1.20 -16.97 -8.52
N VAL A 230 -2.22 -17.49 -7.83
CA VAL A 230 -2.64 -17.01 -6.49
C VAL A 230 -1.71 -17.61 -5.41
N PRO A 231 -0.94 -16.82 -4.65
CA PRO A 231 0.03 -17.33 -3.67
C PRO A 231 -0.56 -18.32 -2.65
N ARG A 232 -1.76 -18.07 -2.11
CA ARG A 232 -2.45 -19.01 -1.21
C ARG A 232 -2.69 -20.38 -1.87
N LEU A 233 -3.12 -20.41 -3.13
CA LEU A 233 -3.37 -21.67 -3.85
C LEU A 233 -2.07 -22.37 -4.24
N ILE A 234 -1.03 -21.62 -4.63
CA ILE A 234 0.33 -22.16 -4.83
C ILE A 234 0.80 -22.89 -3.57
N ASN A 235 0.66 -22.25 -2.40
CA ASN A 235 1.06 -22.83 -1.12
C ASN A 235 0.29 -24.11 -0.80
N HIS A 236 -1.03 -24.12 -0.97
CA HIS A 236 -1.86 -25.30 -0.70
C HIS A 236 -1.49 -26.47 -1.63
N LEU A 237 -1.33 -26.23 -2.92
CA LEU A 237 -0.88 -27.23 -3.89
C LEU A 237 0.50 -27.80 -3.50
N CYS A 238 1.47 -26.93 -3.21
CA CYS A 238 2.84 -27.35 -2.93
C CYS A 238 2.97 -28.09 -1.59
N PHE A 239 2.25 -27.67 -0.56
CA PHE A 239 2.20 -28.38 0.73
C PHE A 239 1.66 -29.81 0.58
N ASN A 240 0.57 -29.98 -0.16
CA ASN A 240 -0.03 -31.30 -0.38
C ASN A 240 0.84 -32.15 -1.32
N SER A 241 1.40 -31.56 -2.39
CA SER A 241 2.34 -32.26 -3.29
C SER A 241 3.58 -32.77 -2.56
N LEU A 242 4.18 -31.98 -1.66
CA LEU A 242 5.30 -32.42 -0.82
C LEU A 242 4.89 -33.48 0.21
N SER A 243 3.66 -33.43 0.72
CA SER A 243 3.15 -34.44 1.65
C SER A 243 2.94 -35.78 0.95
N LEU A 244 2.31 -35.77 -0.23
CA LEU A 244 2.09 -36.93 -1.10
C LEU A 244 3.42 -37.51 -1.62
N GLY A 245 4.31 -36.67 -2.15
CA GLY A 245 5.65 -37.09 -2.61
C GLY A 245 6.48 -37.73 -1.49
N CYS A 246 6.36 -37.25 -0.26
CA CYS A 246 7.00 -37.89 0.89
C CYS A 246 6.37 -39.25 1.25
N ALA A 247 5.06 -39.41 1.08
CA ALA A 247 4.36 -40.67 1.33
C ALA A 247 4.73 -41.73 0.27
N THR A 248 4.79 -41.34 -1.01
CA THR A 248 5.24 -42.20 -2.13
C THR A 248 6.77 -42.35 -2.22
N ARG A 249 7.52 -41.64 -1.37
CA ARG A 249 9.00 -41.58 -1.34
C ARG A 249 9.64 -41.01 -2.63
N SER A 250 8.92 -40.18 -3.39
CA SER A 250 9.48 -39.50 -4.55
C SER A 250 10.39 -38.33 -4.15
N THR A 251 11.66 -38.37 -4.59
CA THR A 251 12.68 -37.35 -4.27
C THR A 251 12.48 -36.03 -5.03
N GLN A 252 11.67 -36.02 -6.09
CA GLN A 252 11.20 -34.83 -6.79
C GLN A 252 9.67 -34.84 -6.91
N ILE A 253 9.08 -33.65 -7.03
CA ILE A 253 7.67 -33.45 -7.27
C ILE A 253 7.45 -33.25 -8.77
N ASP A 254 6.72 -34.19 -9.38
CA ASP A 254 6.44 -34.22 -10.81
C ASP A 254 4.98 -33.79 -11.13
N LEU A 255 4.63 -33.87 -12.41
CA LEU A 255 3.29 -33.54 -12.90
C LEU A 255 2.19 -34.48 -12.37
N GLN A 256 2.50 -35.74 -12.03
CA GLN A 256 1.50 -36.68 -11.51
C GLN A 256 1.16 -36.33 -10.06
N ILE A 257 2.18 -36.12 -9.22
CA ILE A 257 2.02 -35.73 -7.81
C ILE A 257 1.27 -34.39 -7.69
N VAL A 258 1.55 -33.41 -8.57
CA VAL A 258 0.80 -32.14 -8.61
C VAL A 258 -0.66 -32.34 -9.02
N ARG A 259 -0.95 -33.22 -9.99
CA ARG A 259 -2.32 -33.50 -10.45
C ARG A 259 -3.16 -34.20 -9.38
N GLU A 260 -2.59 -35.18 -8.70
CA GLU A 260 -3.24 -35.88 -7.59
C GLU A 260 -3.58 -34.91 -6.46
N ALA A 261 -2.60 -34.09 -6.02
CA ALA A 261 -2.83 -33.03 -5.04
C ALA A 261 -3.81 -31.93 -5.50
N ALA A 262 -3.91 -31.65 -6.80
CA ALA A 262 -4.91 -30.72 -7.36
C ALA A 262 -6.33 -31.32 -7.40
N GLY A 263 -6.42 -32.63 -7.62
CA GLY A 263 -7.66 -33.42 -7.54
C GLY A 263 -8.22 -33.47 -6.12
N ASP A 264 -7.39 -33.78 -5.12
CA ASP A 264 -7.75 -33.75 -3.70
C ASP A 264 -8.27 -32.38 -3.26
N LEU A 265 -7.63 -31.31 -3.72
CA LEU A 265 -8.05 -29.92 -3.48
C LEU A 265 -9.24 -29.47 -4.36
N SER A 266 -9.79 -30.34 -5.21
CA SER A 266 -10.86 -30.06 -6.17
C SER A 266 -10.62 -28.88 -7.13
N LEU A 267 -9.35 -28.48 -7.33
CA LEU A 267 -8.98 -27.38 -8.23
C LEU A 267 -9.17 -27.75 -9.71
N ASP A 268 -9.22 -29.04 -9.97
CA ASP A 268 -9.43 -29.73 -11.24
C ASP A 268 -10.79 -29.48 -11.94
N GLN A 269 -11.72 -28.78 -11.28
CA GLN A 269 -13.14 -28.67 -11.70
C GLN A 269 -13.47 -27.47 -12.60
N HIS A 270 -12.46 -26.70 -13.06
CA HIS A 270 -12.68 -25.43 -13.81
C HIS A 270 -12.25 -25.43 -15.28
N GLY A 271 -11.88 -26.59 -15.85
CA GLY A 271 -11.82 -26.77 -17.30
C GLY A 271 -13.18 -27.24 -17.86
N PRO A 272 -13.55 -26.92 -19.11
CA PRO A 272 -14.80 -27.37 -19.73
C PRO A 272 -14.77 -28.89 -20.01
N LYS A 273 -15.05 -29.70 -18.98
CA LYS A 273 -15.12 -31.16 -19.08
C LYS A 273 -16.43 -31.58 -19.77
N SER A 274 -16.37 -31.78 -21.09
CA SER A 274 -17.36 -32.57 -21.83
C SER A 274 -17.54 -33.94 -21.15
N GLN A 275 -18.74 -34.24 -20.66
CA GLN A 275 -19.00 -35.47 -19.91
C GLN A 275 -18.88 -36.69 -20.83
N PRO A 276 -18.08 -37.71 -20.49
CA PRO A 276 -18.18 -39.03 -21.11
C PRO A 276 -19.55 -39.63 -20.79
N GLY A 277 -20.29 -40.07 -21.80
CA GLY A 277 -21.71 -40.42 -21.67
C GLY A 277 -21.99 -41.52 -20.65
N SER A 278 -22.83 -41.21 -19.65
CA SER A 278 -23.32 -42.19 -18.68
C SER A 278 -24.24 -43.20 -19.36
N ARG A 279 -23.80 -44.46 -19.40
CA ARG A 279 -24.45 -45.58 -20.10
C ARG A 279 -25.70 -46.05 -19.36
N GLN A 280 -26.81 -45.32 -19.49
CA GLN A 280 -28.08 -45.68 -18.83
C GLN A 280 -28.76 -46.91 -19.44
N VAL A 281 -29.36 -47.73 -18.58
CA VAL A 281 -30.09 -48.95 -18.94
C VAL A 281 -31.57 -48.62 -19.19
N ALA A 282 -32.18 -49.23 -20.20
CA ALA A 282 -33.50 -48.84 -20.72
C ALA A 282 -34.68 -49.65 -20.17
N LYS A 283 -35.79 -48.97 -19.84
CA LYS A 283 -37.19 -49.44 -19.83
C LYS A 283 -38.15 -48.30 -19.42
N PRO A 284 -39.46 -48.35 -19.72
CA PRO A 284 -40.08 -48.43 -21.04
C PRO A 284 -41.00 -47.21 -21.32
N GLN A 285 -41.66 -47.14 -22.49
CA GLN A 285 -42.46 -45.98 -22.93
C GLN A 285 -43.98 -46.13 -22.66
N THR A 286 -44.65 -45.00 -22.40
CA THR A 286 -46.10 -44.76 -22.59
C THR A 286 -46.34 -43.31 -23.10
N PRO A 287 -47.50 -42.97 -23.72
CA PRO A 287 -47.55 -41.93 -24.77
C PRO A 287 -48.07 -40.51 -24.39
N ARG A 288 -47.93 -39.60 -25.38
CA ARG A 288 -48.49 -38.23 -25.62
C ARG A 288 -49.94 -37.96 -25.16
N PRO A 289 -50.47 -36.70 -25.16
CA PRO A 289 -49.97 -35.43 -25.74
C PRO A 289 -49.42 -34.44 -24.68
N ALA A 290 -49.06 -33.16 -24.91
CA ALA A 290 -49.05 -32.22 -26.06
C ALA A 290 -47.64 -31.54 -26.16
N ALA A 291 -47.21 -30.68 -27.11
CA ALA A 291 -47.77 -29.82 -28.17
C ALA A 291 -48.27 -28.41 -27.76
N SER A 292 -47.33 -27.46 -27.58
CA SER A 292 -47.46 -26.07 -28.05
C SER A 292 -46.10 -25.37 -28.23
N GLU A 293 -46.04 -24.64 -29.34
CA GLU A 293 -45.03 -23.76 -29.94
C GLU A 293 -44.25 -22.82 -29.00
N THR A 294 -42.94 -22.62 -29.26
CA THR A 294 -42.45 -21.31 -29.76
C THR A 294 -41.06 -21.39 -30.42
N LEU A 295 -40.86 -20.46 -31.35
CA LEU A 295 -39.82 -20.32 -32.38
C LEU A 295 -38.35 -20.47 -31.95
N SER A 296 -37.54 -20.98 -32.88
CA SER A 296 -36.07 -21.00 -32.87
C SER A 296 -35.48 -19.82 -33.68
N LEU A 297 -34.14 -19.84 -33.88
CA LEU A 297 -33.30 -18.83 -34.60
C LEU A 297 -32.97 -17.58 -33.75
N THR A 298 -31.74 -17.02 -33.72
CA THR A 298 -30.46 -17.44 -34.36
C THR A 298 -29.26 -16.83 -33.62
N ASN A 299 -28.14 -17.57 -33.53
CA ASN A 299 -26.79 -16.98 -33.45
C ASN A 299 -26.38 -16.53 -34.88
N PRO A 300 -25.63 -15.42 -35.08
CA PRO A 300 -24.17 -15.51 -34.95
C PRO A 300 -23.37 -14.23 -34.60
N PHE A 301 -22.15 -14.46 -34.08
CA PHE A 301 -20.89 -13.68 -34.27
C PHE A 301 -20.76 -12.18 -33.90
N VAL A 302 -19.52 -11.83 -33.56
CA VAL A 302 -19.02 -10.49 -33.18
C VAL A 302 -18.23 -9.88 -34.35
N PRO A 303 -18.16 -8.54 -34.46
CA PRO A 303 -16.83 -7.94 -34.63
C PRO A 303 -16.57 -6.70 -33.73
N LEU A 304 -15.28 -6.37 -33.58
CA LEU A 304 -14.74 -5.28 -32.74
C LEU A 304 -14.84 -3.88 -33.38
N MET A 305 -14.31 -2.89 -32.65
CA MET A 305 -13.87 -1.55 -33.12
C MET A 305 -14.94 -0.51 -33.53
N ARG A 306 -15.45 0.24 -32.54
CA ARG A 306 -15.91 1.64 -32.78
C ARG A 306 -15.89 2.57 -31.54
N ARG A 307 -14.73 2.73 -30.88
CA ARG A 307 -14.60 3.67 -29.73
C ARG A 307 -13.46 4.70 -29.77
N LYS A 308 -12.38 4.51 -30.55
CA LYS A 308 -11.26 5.49 -30.64
C LYS A 308 -11.61 6.77 -31.42
N LEU A 309 -12.45 6.69 -32.46
CA LEU A 309 -12.73 7.83 -33.37
C LEU A 309 -13.58 8.96 -32.74
N PHE A 310 -14.32 8.69 -31.66
CA PHE A 310 -15.19 9.70 -31.04
C PHE A 310 -14.38 10.73 -30.21
N HIS A 311 -13.41 10.26 -29.43
CA HIS A 311 -12.60 11.13 -28.55
C HIS A 311 -11.73 12.13 -29.33
N GLN A 312 -11.18 11.78 -30.50
CA GLN A 312 -10.37 12.72 -31.29
C GLN A 312 -11.18 13.94 -31.75
N ARG A 313 -12.44 13.76 -32.18
CA ARG A 313 -13.30 14.86 -32.62
C ARG A 313 -13.73 15.77 -31.47
N VAL A 314 -14.03 15.20 -30.29
CA VAL A 314 -14.32 15.98 -29.07
C VAL A 314 -13.10 16.80 -28.66
N PHE A 315 -11.91 16.20 -28.61
CA PHE A 315 -10.68 16.87 -28.21
C PHE A 315 -10.29 18.03 -29.14
N GLN A 316 -10.45 17.86 -30.46
CA GLN A 316 -10.21 18.93 -31.44
C GLN A 316 -11.18 20.12 -31.26
N ALA A 317 -12.45 19.87 -30.95
CA ALA A 317 -13.41 20.93 -30.67
C ALA A 317 -13.06 21.71 -29.39
N SER A 318 -12.60 21.04 -28.33
CA SER A 318 -12.17 21.68 -27.08
C SER A 318 -10.98 22.64 -27.28
N ILE A 319 -10.00 22.26 -28.10
CA ILE A 319 -8.84 23.10 -28.40
C ILE A 319 -9.26 24.37 -29.17
N LEU A 320 -10.13 24.23 -30.16
CA LEU A 320 -10.61 25.38 -30.94
C LEU A 320 -11.40 26.39 -30.07
N ALA A 321 -12.23 25.89 -29.15
CA ALA A 321 -12.96 26.74 -28.20
C ALA A 321 -12.04 27.52 -27.26
N LEU A 322 -10.99 26.88 -26.72
CA LEU A 322 -9.98 27.55 -25.89
C LEU A 322 -9.19 28.61 -26.67
N LEU A 323 -8.85 28.33 -27.93
CA LEU A 323 -8.16 29.29 -28.80
C LEU A 323 -9.02 30.54 -29.05
N LEU A 324 -10.30 30.36 -29.42
CA LEU A 324 -11.25 31.46 -29.60
C LEU A 324 -11.46 32.28 -28.32
N LEU A 325 -11.54 31.62 -27.15
CA LEU A 325 -11.65 32.31 -25.86
C LEU A 325 -10.40 33.15 -25.54
N SER A 326 -9.20 32.62 -25.79
CA SER A 326 -7.94 33.36 -25.59
C SER A 326 -7.82 34.58 -26.51
N VAL A 327 -8.28 34.47 -27.76
CA VAL A 327 -8.33 35.58 -28.72
C VAL A 327 -9.33 36.64 -28.28
N ALA A 328 -10.51 36.24 -27.80
CA ALA A 328 -11.52 37.17 -27.29
C ALA A 328 -11.01 37.98 -26.07
N ILE A 329 -10.32 37.33 -25.13
CA ILE A 329 -9.69 37.99 -23.98
C ILE A 329 -8.60 38.96 -24.46
N TYR A 330 -7.73 38.53 -25.39
CA TYR A 330 -6.66 39.36 -25.92
C TYR A 330 -7.18 40.64 -26.61
N LEU A 331 -8.23 40.54 -27.44
CA LEU A 331 -8.86 41.73 -28.03
C LEU A 331 -9.53 42.61 -26.97
N GLY A 332 -10.24 42.02 -25.99
CA GLY A 332 -10.87 42.76 -24.90
C GLY A 332 -9.88 43.60 -24.10
N THR A 333 -8.74 43.02 -23.70
CA THR A 333 -7.67 43.74 -22.98
C THR A 333 -7.01 44.87 -23.77
N ARG A 334 -7.16 44.90 -25.11
CA ARG A 334 -6.52 45.88 -25.99
C ARG A 334 -7.44 47.03 -26.44
N ALA A 335 -8.74 46.95 -26.12
CA ALA A 335 -9.74 47.97 -26.47
C ALA A 335 -10.12 48.92 -25.32
N GLY A 336 -9.64 48.66 -24.09
CA GLY A 336 -10.08 49.33 -22.86
C GLY A 336 -9.11 50.34 -22.25
N ALA A 337 -8.62 51.30 -23.04
CA ALA A 337 -7.73 52.37 -22.55
C ALA A 337 -8.36 53.76 -22.77
N GLY A 338 -9.17 54.22 -21.82
CA GLY A 338 -9.81 55.54 -21.81
C GLY A 338 -9.59 56.26 -20.48
N THR A 339 -9.01 57.46 -20.52
CA THR A 339 -8.66 58.28 -19.36
C THR A 339 -9.86 58.99 -18.74
N PHE A 340 -9.88 59.18 -17.41
CA PHE A 340 -10.23 60.46 -16.78
C PHE A 340 -9.55 60.59 -15.39
N GLY A 341 -9.36 61.83 -14.94
CA GLY A 341 -8.58 62.19 -13.73
C GLY A 341 -9.45 62.51 -12.50
N PRO A 342 -8.81 62.92 -11.38
CA PRO A 342 -9.47 63.07 -10.08
C PRO A 342 -9.91 64.51 -9.76
N GLU A 343 -10.96 64.66 -8.95
CA GLU A 343 -11.26 65.88 -8.21
C GLU A 343 -11.64 65.58 -6.75
N HIS A 344 -11.24 66.50 -5.86
CA HIS A 344 -11.71 66.67 -4.48
C HIS A 344 -12.52 67.99 -4.46
N PRO A 345 -13.50 68.22 -3.56
CA PRO A 345 -13.13 68.64 -2.18
C PRO A 345 -14.17 68.29 -1.08
N SER A 346 -13.90 68.78 0.16
CA SER A 346 -14.83 69.36 1.17
C SER A 346 -16.24 68.79 1.40
N ASP A 347 -16.83 68.79 2.60
CA ASP A 347 -16.39 69.09 3.98
C ASP A 347 -17.55 68.73 4.92
N LEU A 348 -17.29 68.44 6.21
CA LEU A 348 -18.11 68.89 7.37
C LEU A 348 -17.51 68.44 8.71
N SER A 349 -17.59 69.30 9.72
CA SER A 349 -16.88 69.15 11.01
C SER A 349 -17.81 69.03 12.22
N SER A 350 -17.46 68.17 13.19
CA SER A 350 -17.72 68.35 14.65
C SER A 350 -16.98 67.26 15.47
N THR A 351 -16.37 67.42 16.67
CA THR A 351 -16.41 68.43 17.78
C THR A 351 -17.56 68.16 18.78
N THR A 352 -17.39 67.75 20.06
CA THR A 352 -16.24 67.54 21.00
C THR A 352 -16.74 66.74 22.25
N ALA A 353 -16.04 66.33 23.34
CA ALA A 353 -14.63 66.39 23.83
C ALA A 353 -14.39 65.40 25.03
N ARG A 354 -13.11 65.15 25.37
CA ARG A 354 -12.47 64.94 26.71
C ARG A 354 -13.24 64.32 27.90
N SER A 355 -12.63 63.31 28.56
CA SER A 355 -12.33 63.19 30.02
C SER A 355 -12.01 61.71 30.36
N SER A 356 -10.93 61.23 31.02
CA SER A 356 -9.83 61.70 31.89
C SER A 356 -9.91 61.35 33.39
N SER A 357 -9.48 60.13 33.75
CA SER A 357 -8.88 59.65 35.02
C SER A 357 -8.58 58.14 34.85
N ASP A 358 -7.46 57.50 35.22
CA ASP A 358 -6.25 57.79 36.02
C ASP A 358 -6.37 57.50 37.53
N HIS A 359 -5.94 56.29 37.96
CA HIS A 359 -5.36 56.01 39.30
C HIS A 359 -4.59 54.66 39.38
N ARG A 360 -3.61 54.62 40.30
CA ARG A 360 -2.60 53.58 40.65
C ARG A 360 -2.06 53.98 42.07
N PRO A 361 -1.10 53.30 42.76
CA PRO A 361 -0.36 52.05 42.50
C PRO A 361 -0.20 51.14 43.77
N ALA A 362 0.81 50.24 43.73
CA ALA A 362 1.53 49.61 44.86
C ALA A 362 0.81 48.48 45.65
N GLU A 363 1.48 47.56 46.39
CA GLU A 363 2.91 47.39 46.71
C GLU A 363 3.29 45.90 46.96
N ALA A 364 4.56 45.58 47.32
CA ALA A 364 5.06 44.21 47.60
C ALA A 364 6.14 44.17 48.70
N PRO A 365 6.32 43.02 49.39
CA PRO A 365 7.65 42.38 49.55
C PRO A 365 7.59 40.82 49.41
N VAL A 366 8.58 40.01 48.99
CA VAL A 366 10.06 39.91 49.18
C VAL A 366 10.49 39.02 50.38
N THR A 367 11.61 38.28 50.22
CA THR A 367 12.30 37.27 51.11
C THR A 367 11.85 35.80 50.95
N THR A 368 12.72 34.75 51.02
CA THR A 368 14.20 34.62 51.09
C THR A 368 14.67 33.27 50.47
N ALA A 369 15.98 33.00 50.36
CA ALA A 369 16.55 31.84 49.65
C ALA A 369 17.46 30.92 50.50
N SER A 370 17.61 29.66 50.04
CA SER A 370 18.70 28.70 50.29
C SER A 370 18.60 27.61 49.22
N ASP A 371 19.53 27.31 48.32
CA ASP A 371 21.01 27.15 48.37
C ASP A 371 21.48 25.76 48.81
N GLN A 372 21.83 24.91 47.83
CA GLN A 372 22.68 23.70 47.98
C GLN A 372 23.05 23.04 46.63
N SER A 373 24.35 22.90 46.35
CA SER A 373 25.00 22.08 45.30
C SER A 373 26.53 22.21 45.46
N PRO A 374 27.39 21.35 44.86
CA PRO A 374 27.16 20.16 44.03
C PRO A 374 27.72 18.86 44.68
N PRO A 375 27.98 17.76 43.94
CA PRO A 375 29.30 17.65 43.28
C PRO A 375 29.32 17.03 41.87
N ALA A 376 30.19 17.62 41.02
CA ALA A 376 30.95 17.10 39.86
C ALA A 376 30.36 16.04 38.88
N ASP A 377 30.43 16.37 37.59
CA ASP A 377 30.06 15.54 36.44
C ASP A 377 31.10 14.47 36.04
N PRO A 378 30.67 13.37 35.39
CA PRO A 378 31.38 12.75 34.27
C PRO A 378 30.96 13.41 32.93
N PRO A 379 31.82 13.41 31.89
CA PRO A 379 31.64 14.28 30.72
C PRO A 379 30.48 13.87 29.79
N PRO A 380 29.90 14.82 29.03
CA PRO A 380 28.98 14.49 27.94
C PRO A 380 29.75 13.72 26.84
N SER A 381 29.23 12.56 26.45
CA SER A 381 29.75 11.80 25.32
C SER A 381 29.32 12.44 24.00
N ASP A 382 30.28 12.86 23.16
CA ASP A 382 30.00 13.24 21.78
C ASP A 382 29.29 12.09 21.03
N GLY A 383 28.06 12.36 20.59
CA GLY A 383 27.10 11.32 20.22
C GLY A 383 26.08 11.78 19.18
N GLN A 384 26.54 12.34 18.06
CA GLN A 384 25.68 12.55 16.88
C GLN A 384 25.32 11.20 16.24
N GLU A 385 24.33 10.50 16.81
CA GLU A 385 23.71 9.32 16.19
C GLU A 385 22.81 9.73 15.00
N ASN A 386 23.45 10.10 13.89
CA ASN A 386 22.84 10.03 12.57
C ASN A 386 22.51 8.55 12.27
N SER A 387 21.29 8.15 12.60
CA SER A 387 20.78 6.78 12.48
C SER A 387 20.47 6.41 11.02
N SER A 388 21.51 6.28 10.19
CA SER A 388 21.36 5.79 8.82
C SER A 388 21.01 4.30 8.81
N THR A 389 19.71 4.00 8.65
CA THR A 389 19.17 2.64 8.67
C THR A 389 19.85 1.75 7.63
N VAL A 390 20.55 0.71 8.07
CA VAL A 390 21.33 -0.18 7.22
C VAL A 390 20.47 -1.32 6.66
N PHE A 391 20.55 -1.55 5.35
CA PHE A 391 19.84 -2.61 4.65
C PHE A 391 20.80 -3.61 4.01
N THR A 392 20.75 -4.88 4.42
CA THR A 392 21.51 -5.95 3.76
C THR A 392 20.77 -6.48 2.54
N TYR A 393 21.45 -6.56 1.41
CA TYR A 393 20.97 -7.08 0.14
C TYR A 393 21.89 -8.19 -0.37
N VAL A 394 21.34 -9.24 -0.99
CA VAL A 394 22.12 -10.31 -1.65
C VAL A 394 22.14 -10.02 -3.15
N ILE A 395 23.33 -9.76 -3.69
CA ILE A 395 23.58 -9.41 -5.09
C ILE A 395 23.09 -10.53 -6.01
N GLN A 396 22.31 -10.19 -7.03
CA GLN A 396 21.82 -11.10 -8.07
C GLN A 396 22.71 -11.05 -9.32
N PRO A 397 22.63 -12.04 -10.22
CA PRO A 397 23.28 -11.97 -11.53
C PRO A 397 22.84 -10.73 -12.32
N ASN A 398 23.82 -9.95 -12.78
CA ASN A 398 23.70 -8.68 -13.50
C ASN A 398 23.32 -7.43 -12.68
N ASP A 399 23.23 -7.49 -11.35
CA ASP A 399 23.03 -6.27 -10.54
C ASP A 399 24.25 -5.34 -10.58
N THR A 400 24.06 -4.06 -10.91
CA THR A 400 25.07 -3.02 -10.70
C THR A 400 24.81 -2.22 -9.41
N LEU A 401 25.88 -1.76 -8.74
CA LEU A 401 25.72 -0.94 -7.53
C LEU A 401 24.90 0.33 -7.79
N ARG A 402 25.05 0.92 -8.99
CA ARG A 402 24.34 2.13 -9.39
C ARG A 402 22.83 1.90 -9.48
N GLU A 403 22.40 0.81 -10.09
CA GLU A 403 20.97 0.46 -10.21
C GLU A 403 20.38 0.05 -8.86
N LEU A 404 21.12 -0.70 -8.04
CA LEU A 404 20.72 -1.01 -6.66
C LEU A 404 20.54 0.26 -5.82
N CYS A 405 21.47 1.23 -5.90
CA CYS A 405 21.34 2.49 -5.17
C CYS A 405 20.18 3.34 -5.69
N LEU A 406 20.02 3.49 -7.01
CA LEU A 406 18.89 4.22 -7.59
C LEU A 406 17.54 3.57 -7.25
N SER A 407 17.46 2.23 -7.16
CA SER A 407 16.23 1.51 -6.84
C SER A 407 15.91 1.42 -5.34
N LEU A 408 16.92 1.40 -4.45
CA LEU A 408 16.74 1.11 -3.02
C LEU A 408 17.00 2.32 -2.10
N VAL A 409 17.88 3.24 -2.54
CA VAL A 409 18.32 4.47 -1.83
C VAL A 409 17.81 5.73 -2.56
N GLY A 410 17.30 5.60 -3.79
CA GLY A 410 16.73 6.69 -4.60
C GLY A 410 17.76 7.63 -5.24
N ARG A 411 19.06 7.46 -4.95
CA ARG A 411 20.16 8.27 -5.50
C ARG A 411 21.49 7.53 -5.50
N TYR A 412 22.44 8.00 -6.30
CA TYR A 412 23.80 7.46 -6.40
C TYR A 412 24.80 8.61 -6.58
N ASP A 413 25.47 8.99 -5.49
CA ASP A 413 26.46 10.07 -5.42
C ASP A 413 27.65 9.66 -4.53
N GLU A 414 28.66 10.53 -4.40
CA GLU A 414 29.86 10.20 -3.62
C GLU A 414 29.60 10.04 -2.12
N ALA A 415 28.60 10.73 -1.55
CA ALA A 415 28.26 10.58 -0.14
C ALA A 415 27.68 9.19 0.12
N VAL A 416 26.73 8.74 -0.72
CA VAL A 416 26.19 7.38 -0.70
C VAL A 416 27.30 6.34 -0.90
N GLN A 417 28.20 6.53 -1.87
CA GLN A 417 29.31 5.59 -2.09
C GLN A 417 30.28 5.52 -0.90
N LYS A 418 30.62 6.66 -0.29
CA LYS A 418 31.49 6.75 0.90
C LYS A 418 30.87 6.05 2.11
N GLU A 419 29.55 6.19 2.29
CA GLU A 419 28.82 5.50 3.35
C GLU A 419 28.69 3.98 3.08
N ILE A 420 28.47 3.56 1.83
CA ILE A 420 28.51 2.13 1.44
C ILE A 420 29.89 1.52 1.74
N ARG A 421 31.01 2.24 1.49
CA ARG A 421 32.34 1.76 1.90
C ARG A 421 32.47 1.62 3.43
N LYS A 422 31.96 2.58 4.20
CA LYS A 422 31.93 2.52 5.68
C LYS A 422 31.12 1.31 6.19
N LEU A 423 30.01 0.99 5.53
CA LEU A 423 29.14 -0.15 5.89
C LEU A 423 29.66 -1.51 5.41
N ASN A 424 30.61 -1.55 4.46
CA ASN A 424 31.15 -2.77 3.87
C ASN A 424 32.70 -2.75 3.79
N PRO A 425 33.42 -2.79 4.92
CA PRO A 425 34.89 -2.80 4.92
C PRO A 425 35.51 -4.00 4.17
N ASN A 426 34.73 -5.04 3.89
CA ASN A 426 35.16 -6.24 3.14
C ASN A 426 35.01 -6.08 1.61
N LEU A 427 34.26 -5.09 1.11
CA LEU A 427 34.11 -4.81 -0.33
C LEU A 427 35.26 -3.92 -0.81
N LYS A 428 36.32 -4.55 -1.33
CA LYS A 428 37.53 -3.87 -1.83
C LYS A 428 37.29 -3.04 -3.10
N ASP A 429 36.29 -3.40 -3.89
CA ASP A 429 35.83 -2.63 -5.05
C ASP A 429 34.30 -2.53 -5.00
N LEU A 430 33.76 -1.39 -5.46
CA LEU A 430 32.34 -1.11 -5.59
C LEU A 430 31.83 -1.30 -7.04
N ALA A 431 32.73 -1.36 -8.03
CA ALA A 431 32.36 -1.59 -9.43
C ALA A 431 32.09 -3.07 -9.75
N HIS A 432 32.71 -4.00 -9.02
CA HIS A 432 32.60 -5.44 -9.23
C HIS A 432 31.86 -6.12 -8.07
N LEU A 433 30.56 -6.37 -8.26
CA LEU A 433 29.69 -7.07 -7.31
C LEU A 433 29.55 -8.55 -7.70
N ASN A 434 29.78 -9.48 -6.77
CA ASN A 434 29.68 -10.91 -7.05
C ASN A 434 28.26 -11.43 -6.75
N PRO A 435 27.60 -12.18 -7.65
CA PRO A 435 26.31 -12.81 -7.35
C PRO A 435 26.38 -13.73 -6.13
N GLY A 436 25.38 -13.62 -5.25
CA GLY A 436 25.34 -14.32 -3.95
C GLY A 436 26.06 -13.59 -2.81
N GLN A 437 26.79 -12.51 -3.06
CA GLN A 437 27.45 -11.72 -2.02
C GLN A 437 26.47 -10.79 -1.30
N GLU A 438 26.62 -10.64 0.02
CA GLU A 438 25.89 -9.63 0.80
C GLU A 438 26.55 -8.25 0.68
N ILE A 439 25.71 -7.21 0.52
CA ILE A 439 26.10 -5.79 0.55
C ILE A 439 25.13 -5.01 1.45
N ARG A 440 25.67 -4.11 2.28
CA ARG A 440 24.95 -3.24 3.20
C ARG A 440 24.79 -1.83 2.61
N LEU A 441 23.56 -1.38 2.40
CA LEU A 441 23.24 -0.09 1.79
C LEU A 441 22.61 0.84 2.85
N PRO A 442 22.94 2.15 2.87
CA PRO A 442 22.29 3.12 3.74
C PRO A 442 20.93 3.53 3.14
N LEU A 443 19.82 3.23 3.82
CA LEU A 443 18.48 3.61 3.33
C LEU A 443 18.23 5.11 3.44
N ASN A 444 18.80 5.76 4.46
CA ASN A 444 18.74 7.19 4.70
C ASN A 444 20.18 7.75 4.78
N ALA A 445 20.89 7.75 3.66
CA ALA A 445 22.09 8.57 3.54
C ALA A 445 21.69 10.05 3.70
N ALA A 446 22.39 10.81 4.54
CA ALA A 446 22.12 12.24 4.73
C ALA A 446 22.39 13.04 3.44
N LYS A 447 21.60 14.10 3.17
CA LYS A 447 21.96 15.07 2.12
C LYS A 447 23.35 15.64 2.46
N PRO A 448 24.24 15.85 1.48
CA PRO A 448 25.46 16.60 1.74
C PRO A 448 25.07 17.99 2.26
N GLU A 449 25.70 18.43 3.35
CA GLU A 449 25.58 19.82 3.79
C GLU A 449 26.15 20.75 2.71
N PRO A 450 25.57 21.95 2.52
CA PRO A 450 26.15 22.93 1.62
C PRO A 450 27.53 23.34 2.17
N SER A 451 28.58 23.01 1.42
CA SER A 451 29.96 23.36 1.72
C SER A 451 30.10 24.87 1.93
N GLN A 452 30.42 25.28 3.16
CA GLN A 452 30.72 26.68 3.47
C GLN A 452 32.08 27.05 2.88
N HIS A 453 32.06 27.99 1.93
CA HIS A 453 33.20 28.63 1.28
C HIS A 453 32.88 30.12 1.10
#